data_AF-A0A3N5FRF0-F1
#
_entry.id   AF-A0A3N5FRF0-F1
#
_cell.length_a   1.000
_cell.length_b   1.000
_cell.length_c   1.000
_cell.angle_alpha   90.00
_cell.angle_beta   90.00
_cell.angle_gamma   90.00
#
_symmetry.space_group_name_H-M   'P 1'
#
loop_
_entity.id
_entity.type
_entity.pdbx_description
1 polymer ?
#
loop_
_entity_poly.entity_id
_entity_poly.type
_entity_poly.pdbx_seq_one_letter_code
_entity_poly.pdbx_strand_id
1 'polypeptide(L)'
;MFIIKSRRKRALSVNQPLKHESHKRPVTRRDFLAQGFMSGAATVVAPSMLGMLMNPRISSALSPDIADMATNICRITAGAGKVPFICFDLAGGANIVGSNVLVGKEGGQLDFLSTQGYSKQGLPGTMLPNNATTNFINTELGLAFHSDSAFLRGILEKTSPT
;
A
#
# COMPACT_ATOMS: atom_id res chain seq x y z
N MET A 1 49.71 -28.57 17.22
CA MET A 1 49.01 -28.06 16.03
C MET A 1 47.54 -28.41 16.15
N PHE A 2 46.68 -27.46 16.53
CA PHE A 2 45.24 -27.71 16.68
C PHE A 2 44.55 -27.55 15.31
N ILE A 3 44.08 -28.66 14.75
CA ILE A 3 43.30 -28.65 13.51
C ILE A 3 41.84 -28.33 13.87
N ILE A 4 41.40 -27.11 13.56
CA ILE A 4 39.99 -26.72 13.66
C ILE A 4 39.26 -27.37 12.48
N LYS A 5 38.53 -28.47 12.73
CA LYS A 5 37.63 -29.06 11.73
C LYS A 5 36.47 -28.10 11.45
N SER A 6 36.33 -27.63 10.21
CA SER A 6 35.13 -26.90 9.82
C SER A 6 33.91 -27.81 9.95
N ARG A 7 32.90 -27.41 10.75
CA ARG A 7 31.63 -28.14 10.80
C ARG A 7 30.99 -28.13 9.42
N ARG A 8 30.54 -29.30 8.94
CA ARG A 8 29.71 -29.38 7.72
C ARG A 8 28.41 -28.63 7.97
N LYS A 9 28.06 -27.73 7.05
CA LYS A 9 26.80 -26.97 7.12
C LYS A 9 25.64 -27.91 6.82
N ARG A 10 24.54 -27.75 7.57
CA ARG A 10 23.29 -28.47 7.32
C ARG A 10 22.68 -27.98 6.01
N ALA A 11 22.04 -28.88 5.25
CA ALA A 11 21.17 -28.48 4.16
C ALA A 11 20.07 -27.52 4.67
N LEU A 12 19.83 -26.45 3.92
CA LEU A 12 18.79 -25.47 4.22
C LEU A 12 17.44 -26.02 3.73
N SER A 13 16.35 -25.79 4.47
CA SER A 13 15.01 -26.13 3.96
C SER A 13 14.58 -25.12 2.89
N VAL A 14 13.61 -25.50 2.05
CA VAL A 14 13.12 -24.69 0.91
C VAL A 14 12.78 -23.25 1.30
N ASN A 15 12.26 -23.04 2.52
CA ASN A 15 11.85 -21.71 3.02
C ASN A 15 12.83 -21.10 4.03
N GLN A 16 14.05 -21.64 4.18
CA GLN A 16 15.01 -21.14 5.15
C GLN A 16 15.80 -19.95 4.58
N PRO A 17 15.95 -18.83 5.33
CA PRO A 17 16.71 -17.68 4.84
C PRO A 17 18.18 -18.04 4.64
N LEU A 18 18.72 -17.69 3.47
CA LEU A 18 20.14 -17.74 3.16
C LEU A 18 20.86 -16.67 3.99
N LYS A 19 21.80 -17.07 4.84
CA LYS A 19 22.61 -16.15 5.65
C LYS A 19 24.02 -16.08 5.09
N HIS A 20 24.58 -14.88 5.01
CA HIS A 20 25.98 -14.70 4.66
C HIS A 20 26.88 -15.20 5.80
N GLU A 21 27.89 -16.00 5.48
CA GLU A 21 28.74 -16.69 6.46
C GLU A 21 29.53 -15.73 7.38
N SER A 22 29.90 -14.58 6.85
CA SER A 22 30.70 -13.58 7.56
C SER A 22 29.87 -12.64 8.46
N HIS A 23 28.53 -12.73 8.44
CA HIS A 23 27.66 -11.85 9.21
C HIS A 23 26.84 -12.63 10.22
N LYS A 24 27.44 -12.85 11.41
CA LYS A 24 26.68 -13.34 12.56
C LYS A 24 25.62 -12.31 12.96
N ARG A 25 24.47 -12.79 13.44
CA ARG A 25 23.44 -11.91 14.02
C ARG A 25 24.01 -11.25 15.28
N PRO A 26 23.88 -9.93 15.45
CA PRO A 26 24.26 -9.26 16.70
C PRO A 26 23.34 -9.75 17.81
N VAL A 27 23.91 -10.39 18.82
CA VAL A 27 23.15 -10.92 19.97
C VAL A 27 23.69 -10.42 21.30
N THR A 28 24.94 -9.95 21.32
CA THR A 28 25.55 -9.36 22.51
C THR A 28 25.68 -7.86 22.37
N ARG A 29 25.72 -7.13 23.50
CA ARG A 29 25.98 -5.68 23.53
C ARG A 29 27.21 -5.27 22.72
N ARG A 30 28.30 -6.05 22.80
CA ARG A 30 29.53 -5.80 22.04
C ARG A 30 29.30 -5.91 20.54
N ASP A 31 28.45 -6.83 20.09
CA ASP A 31 28.09 -6.96 18.67
C ASP A 31 27.28 -5.74 18.19
N PHE A 32 26.33 -5.26 18.98
CA PHE A 32 25.56 -4.05 18.63
C PHE A 32 26.44 -2.80 18.59
N LEU A 33 27.42 -2.69 19.48
CA LEU A 33 28.43 -1.62 19.44
C LEU A 33 29.33 -1.74 18.21
N ALA A 34 29.85 -2.94 17.91
CA ALA A 34 30.72 -3.17 16.75
C ALA A 34 30.01 -2.91 15.41
N GLN A 35 28.69 -3.09 15.34
CA GLN A 35 27.87 -2.75 14.17
C GLN A 35 27.39 -1.29 14.16
N GLY A 36 27.74 -0.49 15.17
CA GLY A 36 27.34 0.92 15.26
C GLY A 36 25.83 1.14 15.48
N PHE A 37 25.06 0.11 15.82
CA PHE A 37 23.61 0.24 15.99
C PHE A 37 23.23 1.08 17.21
N MET A 38 24.01 1.01 18.30
CA MET A 38 23.75 1.85 19.47
C MET A 38 24.02 3.33 19.20
N SER A 39 25.14 3.66 18.55
CA SER A 39 25.46 5.03 18.16
C SER A 39 24.52 5.55 17.08
N GLY A 40 24.19 4.72 16.08
CA GLY A 40 23.25 5.08 15.02
C GLY A 40 21.85 5.39 15.55
N ALA A 41 21.32 4.55 16.44
CA ALA A 41 20.03 4.82 17.09
C ALA A 41 20.06 6.14 17.88
N ALA A 42 21.15 6.41 18.62
CA ALA A 42 21.30 7.66 19.35
C ALA A 42 21.34 8.88 18.41
N THR A 43 22.01 8.80 17.26
CA THR A 43 22.07 9.92 16.29
C THR A 43 20.73 10.26 15.67
N VAL A 44 19.81 9.29 15.52
CA VAL A 44 18.46 9.54 14.99
C VAL A 44 17.54 10.12 16.07
N VAL A 45 17.65 9.64 17.31
CA VAL A 45 16.76 10.04 18.41
C VAL A 45 17.17 11.37 19.05
N ALA A 46 18.48 11.64 19.15
CA ALA A 46 18.98 12.81 19.87
C ALA A 46 18.48 14.16 19.32
N PRO A 47 18.44 14.42 18.00
CA PRO A 47 17.91 15.69 17.47
C PRO A 47 16.43 15.90 17.81
N SER A 48 15.62 14.83 17.75
CA SER A 48 14.19 14.89 18.08
C SER A 48 13.96 15.20 19.56
N MET A 49 14.71 14.55 20.46
CA MET A 49 14.63 14.85 21.90
C MET A 49 15.13 16.26 22.23
N LEU A 50 16.24 16.68 21.62
CA LEU A 50 16.79 18.02 21.83
C LEU A 50 15.84 19.11 21.30
N GLY A 51 15.18 18.86 20.18
CA GLY A 51 14.13 19.74 19.63
C GLY A 51 12.94 19.90 20.57
N MET A 52 12.51 18.83 21.24
CA MET A 52 11.44 18.89 22.26
C MET A 52 11.86 19.63 23.53
N LEU A 53 13.11 19.47 23.98
CA LEU A 53 13.61 20.13 25.20
C LEU A 53 13.95 21.62 25.02
N MET A 54 14.45 22.01 23.84
CA MET A 54 14.96 23.37 23.63
C MET A 54 13.85 24.39 23.31
N ASN A 55 12.64 23.96 22.93
CA ASN A 55 11.54 24.88 22.71
C ASN A 55 10.15 24.25 22.91
N PRO A 56 9.72 24.00 24.15
CA PRO A 56 8.50 23.27 24.46
C PRO A 56 7.22 23.99 23.99
N ARG A 57 7.29 25.30 23.67
CA ARG A 57 6.14 26.08 23.19
C ARG A 57 5.96 26.04 21.67
N ILE A 58 7.03 25.82 20.90
CA ILE A 58 6.96 25.71 19.43
C ILE A 58 6.72 24.26 19.01
N SER A 59 7.20 23.28 19.78
CA SER A 59 7.04 21.85 19.46
C SER A 59 5.58 21.33 19.50
N SER A 60 4.63 22.12 19.99
CA SER A 60 3.21 21.73 20.11
C SER A 60 2.23 22.77 19.53
N ALA A 61 2.71 23.81 18.88
CA ALA A 61 1.84 24.84 18.31
C ALA A 61 1.40 24.41 16.90
N LEU A 62 0.09 24.20 16.72
CA LEU A 62 -0.51 24.11 15.38
C LEU A 62 -0.26 25.43 14.65
N SER A 63 -0.05 25.38 13.34
CA SER A 63 -0.06 26.58 12.52
C SER A 63 -1.43 27.29 12.61
N PRO A 64 -1.50 28.62 12.50
CA PRO A 64 -2.74 29.37 12.75
C PRO A 64 -3.92 28.96 11.87
N ASP A 65 -3.65 28.59 10.62
CA ASP A 65 -4.62 28.08 9.65
C ASP A 65 -5.18 26.70 10.04
N ILE A 66 -4.33 25.81 10.54
CA ILE A 66 -4.75 24.49 11.03
C ILE A 66 -5.52 24.62 12.34
N ALA A 67 -5.15 25.58 13.21
CA ALA A 67 -5.90 25.86 14.44
C ALA A 67 -7.31 26.40 14.14
N ASP A 68 -7.45 27.29 13.15
CA ASP A 68 -8.73 27.81 12.70
C ASP A 68 -9.59 26.72 12.04
N MET A 69 -8.99 25.92 11.16
CA MET A 69 -9.67 24.79 10.54
C MET A 69 -10.11 23.74 11.57
N ALA A 70 -9.27 23.43 12.56
CA ALA A 70 -9.60 22.49 13.63
C ALA A 70 -10.78 22.98 14.48
N THR A 71 -10.82 24.25 14.84
CA THR A 71 -11.84 24.78 15.79
C THR A 71 -13.12 25.22 15.10
N ASN A 72 -13.04 25.96 13.99
CA ASN A 72 -14.18 26.62 13.38
C ASN A 72 -14.80 25.83 12.22
N ILE A 73 -13.99 25.13 11.42
CA ILE A 73 -14.45 24.37 10.25
C ILE A 73 -14.80 22.93 10.64
N CYS A 74 -13.83 22.21 11.22
CA CYS A 74 -13.93 20.80 11.55
C CYS A 74 -14.49 20.53 12.95
N ARG A 75 -14.60 21.56 13.81
CA ARG A 75 -15.11 21.49 15.19
C ARG A 75 -14.50 20.34 16.01
N ILE A 76 -13.19 20.17 15.87
CA ILE A 76 -12.38 19.19 16.60
C ILE A 76 -12.26 19.68 18.04
N THR A 77 -13.14 19.17 18.90
CA THR A 77 -13.03 19.36 20.34
C THR A 77 -11.91 18.47 20.88
N ALA A 78 -11.10 19.00 21.81
CA ALA A 78 -10.17 18.17 22.56
C ALA A 78 -10.95 17.13 23.38
N GLY A 79 -10.95 15.87 22.93
CA GLY A 79 -11.75 14.78 23.50
C GLY A 79 -13.07 14.58 22.75
N ALA A 80 -13.43 13.38 22.28
CA ALA A 80 -13.87 12.22 23.06
C ALA A 80 -12.96 10.96 22.98
N GLY A 81 -11.64 11.16 22.96
CA GLY A 81 -10.67 10.05 23.02
C GLY A 81 -10.42 9.30 21.70
N LYS A 82 -10.97 9.76 20.57
CA LYS A 82 -10.62 9.22 19.24
C LYS A 82 -10.39 10.36 18.25
N VAL A 83 -9.22 10.31 17.62
CA VAL A 83 -8.89 11.15 16.47
C VAL A 83 -9.67 10.60 15.27
N PRO A 84 -10.47 11.40 14.55
CA PRO A 84 -11.02 10.96 13.27
C PRO A 84 -9.85 10.75 12.31
N PHE A 85 -9.48 9.50 12.09
CA PHE A 85 -8.48 9.13 11.11
C PHE A 85 -9.21 8.68 9.84
N ILE A 86 -8.87 9.30 8.72
CA ILE A 86 -9.23 8.81 7.39
C ILE A 86 -7.91 8.34 6.78
N CYS A 87 -7.74 7.01 6.67
CA CYS A 87 -6.56 6.44 6.03
C CYS A 87 -6.79 6.36 4.53
N PHE A 88 -6.16 7.24 3.77
CA PHE A 88 -6.02 7.06 2.32
C PHE A 88 -4.78 6.20 2.08
N ASP A 89 -4.98 4.90 2.08
CA ASP A 89 -3.95 3.96 1.65
C ASP A 89 -3.77 4.09 0.13
N LEU A 90 -2.68 4.75 -0.30
CA LEU A 90 -2.28 4.83 -1.71
C LEU A 90 -1.66 3.53 -2.22
N ALA A 91 -1.57 2.47 -1.39
CA ALA A 91 -1.39 1.09 -1.86
C ALA A 91 -2.68 0.52 -2.48
N GLY A 92 -3.69 1.36 -2.73
CA GLY A 92 -4.86 1.04 -3.54
C GLY A 92 -4.45 0.59 -4.94
N GLY A 93 -4.34 -0.72 -5.14
CA GLY A 93 -4.15 -1.31 -6.45
C GLY A 93 -5.28 -0.88 -7.38
N ALA A 94 -4.94 -0.60 -8.65
CA ALA A 94 -5.96 -0.34 -9.65
C ALA A 94 -6.73 -1.63 -9.94
N ASN A 95 -8.07 -1.59 -9.85
CA ASN A 95 -8.91 -2.69 -10.26
C ASN A 95 -8.96 -2.76 -11.80
N ILE A 96 -7.87 -3.21 -12.42
CA ILE A 96 -7.74 -3.31 -13.89
C ILE A 96 -8.71 -4.37 -14.41
N VAL A 97 -8.78 -5.51 -13.73
CA VAL A 97 -9.64 -6.65 -14.07
C VAL A 97 -10.89 -6.61 -13.19
N GLY A 98 -12.05 -6.31 -13.77
CA GLY A 98 -13.28 -6.07 -13.00
C GLY A 98 -13.84 -4.70 -13.38
N SER A 99 -13.53 -3.64 -12.62
CA SER A 99 -14.09 -2.30 -12.88
C SER A 99 -13.56 -1.57 -14.13
N ASN A 100 -12.65 -2.17 -14.91
CA ASN A 100 -12.14 -1.56 -16.14
C ASN A 100 -12.19 -2.52 -17.33
N VAL A 101 -11.23 -3.43 -17.45
CA VAL A 101 -11.17 -4.40 -18.55
C VAL A 101 -12.02 -5.63 -18.18
N LEU A 102 -12.87 -6.06 -19.12
CA LEU A 102 -13.63 -7.30 -18.95
C LEU A 102 -12.70 -8.50 -19.01
N VAL A 103 -12.95 -9.45 -18.10
CA VAL A 103 -12.32 -10.77 -18.13
C VAL A 103 -13.42 -11.82 -18.15
N GLY A 104 -13.31 -12.72 -19.12
CA GLY A 104 -14.14 -13.91 -19.21
C GLY A 104 -13.35 -15.18 -18.95
N LYS A 105 -13.95 -16.32 -19.26
CA LYS A 105 -13.31 -17.65 -19.15
C LYS A 105 -12.48 -17.94 -20.41
N GLU A 106 -12.27 -19.22 -20.69
CA GLU A 106 -11.48 -19.70 -21.83
C GLU A 106 -12.01 -19.26 -23.20
N GLY A 107 -13.31 -18.97 -23.33
CA GLY A 107 -13.91 -18.44 -24.56
C GLY A 107 -13.59 -16.97 -24.86
N GLY A 108 -12.78 -16.30 -24.02
CA GLY A 108 -12.38 -14.90 -24.18
C GLY A 108 -13.21 -13.93 -23.34
N GLN A 109 -13.04 -12.62 -23.56
CA GLN A 109 -13.61 -11.58 -22.69
C GLN A 109 -15.15 -11.60 -22.59
N LEU A 110 -15.82 -12.06 -23.65
CA LEU A 110 -17.28 -12.14 -23.70
C LEU A 110 -17.83 -13.50 -23.23
N ASP A 111 -16.98 -14.47 -22.89
CA ASP A 111 -17.38 -15.66 -22.13
C ASP A 111 -17.47 -15.30 -20.65
N PHE A 112 -18.57 -14.66 -20.27
CA PHE A 112 -18.69 -14.01 -18.97
C PHE A 112 -18.54 -14.97 -17.78
N LEU A 113 -17.90 -14.47 -16.73
CA LEU A 113 -17.87 -15.13 -15.43
C LEU A 113 -19.27 -15.18 -14.79
N SER A 114 -19.43 -16.04 -13.80
CA SER A 114 -20.62 -16.02 -12.95
C SER A 114 -20.68 -14.72 -12.14
N THR A 115 -21.84 -14.37 -11.61
CA THR A 115 -22.01 -13.24 -10.67
C THR A 115 -21.01 -13.30 -9.51
N GLN A 116 -20.75 -14.50 -8.98
CA GLN A 116 -19.77 -14.69 -7.91
C GLN A 116 -18.32 -14.51 -8.41
N GLY A 117 -18.04 -14.86 -9.67
CA GLY A 117 -16.74 -14.59 -10.30
C GLY A 117 -16.44 -13.09 -10.40
N TYR A 118 -17.41 -12.29 -10.86
CA TYR A 118 -17.28 -10.84 -10.89
C TYR A 118 -17.26 -10.19 -9.50
N SER A 119 -18.01 -10.74 -8.54
CA SER A 119 -17.94 -10.29 -7.14
C SER A 119 -16.53 -10.44 -6.54
N LYS A 120 -15.79 -11.50 -6.90
CA LYS A 120 -14.38 -11.67 -6.51
C LYS A 120 -13.44 -10.64 -7.14
N GLN A 121 -13.85 -10.02 -8.25
CA GLN A 121 -13.16 -8.90 -8.89
C GLN A 121 -13.64 -7.53 -8.35
N GLY A 122 -14.47 -7.51 -7.30
CA GLY A 122 -14.95 -6.29 -6.67
C GLY A 122 -16.11 -5.60 -7.38
N LEU A 123 -16.77 -6.26 -8.35
CA LEU A 123 -17.95 -5.72 -9.02
C LEU A 123 -19.24 -6.02 -8.24
N PRO A 124 -20.14 -5.04 -8.06
CA PRO A 124 -21.46 -5.28 -7.50
C PRO A 124 -22.33 -6.06 -8.49
N GLY A 125 -23.28 -6.85 -7.99
CA GLY A 125 -24.17 -7.68 -8.82
C GLY A 125 -25.09 -6.90 -9.77
N THR A 126 -25.18 -5.57 -9.62
CA THR A 126 -25.93 -4.68 -10.51
C THR A 126 -25.12 -4.20 -11.72
N MET A 127 -23.78 -4.31 -11.69
CA MET A 127 -22.86 -3.88 -12.78
C MET A 127 -22.28 -5.07 -13.57
N LEU A 128 -23.04 -6.16 -13.67
CA LEU A 128 -22.58 -7.33 -14.43
C LEU A 128 -22.65 -7.04 -15.94
N PRO A 129 -21.65 -7.48 -16.73
CA PRO A 129 -21.65 -7.28 -18.19
C PRO A 129 -22.88 -7.84 -18.92
N ASN A 130 -23.51 -8.87 -18.36
CA ASN A 130 -24.69 -9.53 -18.91
C ASN A 130 -26.02 -8.99 -18.34
N ASN A 131 -26.03 -7.83 -17.70
CA ASN A 131 -27.25 -7.22 -17.21
C ASN A 131 -28.13 -6.78 -18.40
N ALA A 132 -29.31 -7.39 -18.54
CA ALA A 132 -30.23 -7.18 -19.66
C ALA A 132 -30.77 -5.74 -19.76
N THR A 133 -30.61 -4.93 -18.72
CA THR A 133 -31.24 -3.61 -18.59
C THR A 133 -30.31 -2.45 -18.97
N THR A 134 -29.01 -2.70 -19.05
CA THR A 134 -27.97 -1.66 -19.09
C THR A 134 -26.78 -2.16 -19.92
N ASN A 135 -26.43 -1.42 -20.96
CA ASN A 135 -25.28 -1.77 -21.80
C ASN A 135 -23.96 -1.43 -21.10
N PHE A 136 -23.37 -2.41 -20.41
CA PHE A 136 -22.14 -2.23 -19.65
C PHE A 136 -20.87 -2.55 -20.41
N ILE A 137 -20.92 -2.76 -21.73
CA ILE A 137 -19.75 -3.20 -22.51
C ILE A 137 -19.44 -2.18 -23.60
N ASN A 138 -18.18 -1.75 -23.66
CA ASN A 138 -17.63 -0.98 -24.78
C ASN A 138 -16.45 -1.76 -25.38
N THR A 139 -16.48 -1.98 -26.69
CA THR A 139 -15.43 -2.69 -27.45
C THR A 139 -14.81 -1.82 -28.54
N GLU A 140 -14.99 -0.50 -28.50
CA GLU A 140 -14.61 0.45 -29.54
C GLU A 140 -13.10 0.42 -29.83
N LEU A 141 -12.30 0.16 -28.80
CA LEU A 141 -10.84 0.09 -28.88
C LEU A 141 -10.31 -1.33 -29.16
N GLY A 142 -11.19 -2.27 -29.54
CA GLY A 142 -10.84 -3.68 -29.82
C GLY A 142 -10.62 -4.55 -28.57
N LEU A 143 -10.51 -3.94 -27.39
CA LEU A 143 -10.55 -4.61 -26.09
C LEU A 143 -11.91 -4.33 -25.42
N ALA A 144 -12.52 -5.33 -24.79
CA ALA A 144 -13.78 -5.15 -24.06
C ALA A 144 -13.53 -4.48 -22.70
N PHE A 145 -14.11 -3.30 -22.51
CA PHE A 145 -14.15 -2.54 -21.27
C PHE A 145 -15.55 -2.48 -20.70
N HIS A 146 -15.63 -2.30 -19.38
CA HIS A 146 -16.84 -1.81 -18.75
C HIS A 146 -17.10 -0.40 -19.30
N SER A 147 -18.34 -0.10 -19.69
CA SER A 147 -18.67 1.17 -20.33
C SER A 147 -18.43 2.38 -19.42
N ASP A 148 -18.43 2.19 -18.10
CA ASP A 148 -18.13 3.19 -17.07
C ASP A 148 -16.65 3.17 -16.61
N SER A 149 -15.79 2.38 -17.25
CA SER A 149 -14.37 2.27 -16.95
C SER A 149 -13.67 3.63 -16.91
N ALA A 150 -12.93 3.88 -15.83
CA ALA A 150 -12.10 5.07 -15.69
C ALA A 150 -10.93 5.06 -16.69
N PHE A 151 -10.37 3.87 -16.98
CA PHE A 151 -9.33 3.70 -18.00
C PHE A 151 -9.87 4.02 -19.39
N LEU A 152 -11.04 3.48 -19.74
CA LEU A 152 -11.68 3.77 -21.02
C LEU A 152 -11.91 5.27 -21.19
N ARG A 153 -12.49 5.95 -20.18
CA ARG A 153 -12.66 7.40 -20.21
C ARG A 153 -11.35 8.15 -20.43
N GLY A 154 -10.29 7.79 -19.71
CA GLY A 154 -8.99 8.43 -19.86
C GLY A 154 -8.38 8.20 -21.25
N ILE A 155 -8.52 6.99 -21.81
CA ILE A 155 -8.03 6.69 -23.16
C ILE A 155 -8.82 7.49 -24.19
N LEU A 156 -10.16 7.46 -24.12
CA LEU A 156 -11.01 8.21 -25.05
C LEU A 156 -10.77 9.71 -24.95
N GLU A 157 -10.55 10.26 -23.74
CA GLU A 157 -10.20 11.67 -23.54
C GLU A 157 -8.92 12.07 -24.31
N LYS A 158 -7.94 11.16 -24.43
CA LYS A 158 -6.67 11.43 -25.12
C LYS A 158 -6.66 11.04 -26.59
N THR A 159 -7.55 10.14 -27.01
CA THR A 159 -7.56 9.59 -28.37
C THR A 159 -8.69 10.14 -29.23
N SER A 160 -9.71 10.76 -28.64
CA SER A 160 -10.81 11.37 -29.39
C SER A 160 -10.30 12.58 -30.18
N PRO A 161 -10.66 12.71 -31.47
CA PRO A 161 -10.39 13.93 -32.24
C PRO A 161 -11.00 15.14 -31.55
N THR A 162 -10.28 16.26 -31.56
CA THR A 162 -10.78 17.55 -31.07
C THR A 162 -11.71 18.20 -32.08
#